data_AF-A0A3D8M7E9-F1
#
_entry.id   AF-A0A3D8M7E9-F1
#
_cell.length_a   1.000
_cell.length_b   1.000
_cell.length_c   1.000
_cell.angle_alpha   90.00
_cell.angle_beta   90.00
_cell.angle_gamma   90.00
#
_symmetry.space_group_name_H-M   'P 1'
#
loop_
_entity.id
_entity.type
_entity.pdbx_description
1 polymer ?
#
loop_
_entity_poly.entity_id
_entity_poly.type
_entity_poly.pdbx_seq_one_letter_code
_entity_poly.pdbx_strand_id
1 'polypeptide(L)'
;MKRLIIALLVLAAVLLAMLIAPQLIGDKGYVLISMGNLVIEMSVVSLAITVFVAAIAWWVIRRLLRRFFGLFRGSHQWFGSRSERKRQRAFYRGLQALAEGQLEDARNALMATTDGDFDGINYLAAAQVARIQRKPERVRYLLQQAAEYSNSKVAATLSLARMELDAGQPENALGLLNGLGDSQQTHPQVVRLKAESLAAAGQWQQLHERLHEWKKPLKDDYVKWARQVAEGKFAEIASKEGANGLKQYWQDLPRKMRHDPAYQAAYVTQLLEQGMHNDAQDCLLEWQKKGPEPLLFPLFKALRLRDPSPTIRQLEKWIKQDDQNAELFSTLGHVALHSGDTALAEKALMRAVRLSENSEDLMALSHLRESQHDSVQALSLYKQGIELAQSR
;
A
#
# COMPACT_ATOMS: atom_id res chain seq x y z
N MET A 1 -37.73 -20.28 41.09
CA MET A 1 -39.02 -20.31 41.84
C MET A 1 -38.85 -20.69 43.30
N LYS A 2 -38.10 -21.75 43.67
CA LYS A 2 -37.87 -22.17 45.07
C LYS A 2 -37.36 -21.06 46.02
N ARG A 3 -36.40 -20.24 45.59
CA ARG A 3 -35.86 -19.12 46.40
C ARG A 3 -36.87 -18.00 46.70
N LEU A 4 -37.85 -17.80 45.82
CA LEU A 4 -38.92 -16.79 46.01
C LEU A 4 -39.95 -17.28 47.03
N ILE A 5 -40.30 -18.57 46.98
CA ILE A 5 -41.24 -19.19 47.93
C ILE A 5 -40.65 -19.19 49.35
N ILE A 6 -39.36 -19.51 49.49
CA ILE A 6 -38.66 -19.47 50.79
C ILE A 6 -38.62 -18.04 51.33
N ALA A 7 -38.31 -17.04 50.49
CA ALA A 7 -38.31 -15.64 50.91
C ALA A 7 -39.70 -15.16 51.36
N LEU A 8 -40.78 -15.62 50.71
CA LEU A 8 -42.16 -15.29 51.05
C LEU A 8 -42.60 -15.95 52.37
N LEU A 9 -42.20 -17.20 52.61
CA LEU A 9 -42.45 -17.90 53.88
C LEU A 9 -41.71 -17.27 55.05
N VAL A 10 -40.44 -16.89 54.86
CA VAL A 10 -39.65 -16.18 55.88
C VAL A 10 -40.26 -14.81 56.17
N LEU A 11 -40.69 -14.08 55.14
CA LEU A 11 -41.37 -12.80 55.32
C LEU A 11 -42.69 -12.95 56.09
N ALA A 12 -43.50 -13.97 55.76
CA ALA A 12 -44.74 -14.26 56.46
C ALA A 12 -44.49 -14.62 57.93
N ALA A 13 -43.46 -15.42 58.23
CA ALA A 13 -43.09 -15.78 59.61
C ALA A 13 -42.62 -14.55 60.42
N VAL A 14 -41.82 -13.66 59.81
CA VAL A 14 -41.37 -12.41 60.46
C VAL A 14 -42.55 -11.46 60.71
N LEU A 15 -43.49 -11.34 59.77
CA LEU A 15 -44.70 -10.54 59.96
C LEU A 15 -45.59 -11.11 61.07
N LEU A 16 -45.72 -12.44 61.16
CA LEU A 16 -46.47 -13.11 62.21
C LEU A 16 -45.83 -12.89 63.59
N ALA A 17 -44.49 -13.02 63.68
CA ALA A 17 -43.74 -12.75 64.90
C ALA A 17 -43.84 -11.27 65.33
N MET A 18 -43.78 -10.33 64.38
CA MET A 18 -43.97 -8.90 64.63
C MET A 18 -45.40 -8.55 65.08
N LEU A 19 -46.41 -9.31 64.65
CA LEU A 19 -47.81 -9.08 65.06
C LEU A 19 -48.07 -9.56 66.50
N ILE A 20 -47.39 -10.61 66.94
CA ILE A 20 -47.56 -11.24 68.26
C ILE A 20 -46.68 -10.59 69.33
N ALA A 21 -45.45 -10.18 68.98
CA ALA A 21 -44.50 -9.52 69.88
C ALA A 21 -45.04 -8.32 70.71
N PRO A 22 -45.91 -7.43 70.18
CA PRO A 22 -46.42 -6.28 70.92
C PRO A 22 -47.45 -6.64 71.99
N GLN A 23 -48.04 -7.84 71.95
CA GLN A 23 -49.00 -8.30 72.96
C GLN A 23 -48.30 -8.79 74.24
N LEU A 24 -46.98 -9.00 74.20
CA LEU A 24 -46.18 -9.56 75.28
C LEU A 24 -45.40 -8.50 76.10
N ILE A 25 -45.32 -7.26 75.63
CA ILE A 25 -44.49 -6.20 76.25
C ILE A 25 -45.41 -5.08 76.76
N GLY A 26 -45.44 -4.90 78.09
CA GLY A 26 -46.45 -4.13 78.83
C GLY A 26 -46.37 -2.61 78.77
N ASP A 27 -45.37 -1.99 78.12
CA ASP A 27 -45.21 -0.53 78.09
C ASP A 27 -45.37 0.04 76.67
N LYS A 28 -46.47 0.78 76.47
CA LYS A 28 -46.87 1.33 75.18
C LYS A 28 -46.58 2.83 75.10
N GLY A 29 -45.46 3.20 74.49
CA GLY A 29 -45.38 4.51 73.83
C GLY A 29 -46.51 4.59 72.79
N TYR A 30 -47.28 5.69 72.79
CA TYR A 30 -48.36 5.92 71.83
C TYR A 30 -47.97 7.01 70.83
N VAL A 31 -48.45 6.87 69.60
CA VAL A 31 -48.33 7.85 68.53
C VAL A 31 -49.74 8.22 68.11
N LEU A 32 -50.06 9.50 68.24
CA LEU A 32 -51.31 10.06 67.78
C LEU A 32 -51.04 10.88 66.52
N ILE A 33 -51.62 10.45 65.40
CA ILE A 33 -51.55 11.18 64.14
C ILE A 33 -52.92 11.83 63.93
N SER A 34 -52.97 13.16 64.03
CA SER A 34 -54.17 13.95 63.76
C SER A 34 -54.04 14.65 62.41
N MET A 35 -54.96 14.36 61.49
CA MET A 35 -55.10 15.05 60.20
C MET A 35 -56.55 15.49 60.04
N GLY A 36 -56.85 16.76 60.38
CA GLY A 36 -58.21 17.29 60.36
C GLY A 36 -59.13 16.55 61.33
N ASN A 37 -60.21 15.94 60.82
CA ASN A 37 -61.16 15.16 61.63
C ASN A 37 -60.73 13.69 61.85
N LEU A 38 -59.60 13.26 61.28
CA LEU A 38 -59.11 11.88 61.37
C LEU A 38 -58.03 11.81 62.46
N VAL A 39 -58.36 11.17 63.57
CA VAL A 39 -57.42 10.86 64.66
C VAL A 39 -57.14 9.37 64.63
N ILE A 40 -55.91 9.00 64.28
CA ILE A 40 -55.45 7.62 64.32
C ILE A 40 -54.55 7.48 65.55
N GLU A 41 -55.01 6.70 66.50
CA GLU A 41 -54.27 6.37 67.72
C GLU A 41 -53.65 4.99 67.55
N MET A 42 -52.31 4.92 67.57
CA MET A 42 -51.58 3.66 67.40
C MET A 42 -50.38 3.60 68.34
N SER A 43 -49.96 2.39 68.71
CA SER A 43 -48.71 2.22 69.46
C SER A 43 -47.48 2.52 68.59
N VAL A 44 -46.36 2.89 69.21
CA VAL A 44 -45.06 3.04 68.53
C VAL A 44 -44.69 1.77 67.76
N VAL A 45 -45.02 0.59 68.31
CA VAL A 45 -44.73 -0.69 67.67
C VAL A 45 -45.57 -0.90 66.39
N SER A 46 -46.85 -0.56 66.42
CA SER A 46 -47.71 -0.61 65.22
C SER A 46 -47.27 0.38 64.14
N LEU A 47 -46.76 1.56 64.52
CA LEU A 47 -46.18 2.49 63.54
C LEU A 47 -44.95 1.89 62.88
N ALA A 48 -44.03 1.32 63.66
CA ALA A 48 -42.81 0.69 63.14
C ALA A 48 -43.11 -0.45 62.15
N ILE A 49 -44.09 -1.31 62.47
CA ILE A 49 -44.54 -2.38 61.58
C ILE A 49 -45.13 -1.79 60.29
N THR A 50 -45.98 -0.77 60.40
CA THR A 50 -46.62 -0.14 59.23
C THR A 50 -45.60 0.47 58.28
N VAL A 51 -44.60 1.18 58.83
CA VAL A 51 -43.49 1.75 58.04
C VAL A 51 -42.66 0.65 57.37
N PHE A 52 -42.37 -0.45 58.08
CA PHE A 52 -41.62 -1.57 57.53
C PHE A 52 -42.36 -2.26 56.38
N VAL A 53 -43.67 -2.52 56.54
CA VAL A 53 -44.51 -3.09 55.49
C VAL A 53 -44.60 -2.15 54.28
N ALA A 54 -44.78 -0.85 54.51
CA ALA A 54 -44.80 0.15 53.44
C ALA A 54 -43.48 0.19 52.66
N ALA A 55 -42.34 0.10 53.34
CA ALA A 55 -41.01 0.06 52.71
C ALA A 55 -40.83 -1.19 51.82
N ILE A 56 -41.29 -2.36 52.28
CA ILE A 56 -41.25 -3.60 51.49
C ILE A 56 -42.18 -3.49 50.27
N ALA A 57 -43.41 -3.02 50.47
CA ALA A 57 -44.37 -2.82 49.38
C ALA A 57 -43.80 -1.87 48.31
N TRP A 58 -43.22 -0.74 48.73
CA TRP A 58 -42.53 0.19 47.83
C TRP A 58 -41.38 -0.47 47.06
N TRP A 59 -40.55 -1.27 47.73
CA TRP A 59 -39.45 -1.98 47.08
C TRP A 59 -39.93 -2.99 46.04
N VAL A 60 -41.00 -3.73 46.34
CA VAL A 60 -41.63 -4.69 45.41
C VAL A 60 -42.22 -3.96 44.21
N ILE A 61 -43.01 -2.90 44.44
CA ILE A 61 -43.59 -2.06 43.38
C ILE A 61 -42.49 -1.51 42.47
N ARG A 62 -41.42 -0.93 43.03
CA ARG A 62 -40.28 -0.41 42.26
C ARG A 62 -39.58 -1.50 41.44
N ARG A 63 -39.52 -2.74 41.93
CA ARG A 63 -38.94 -3.88 41.21
C ARG A 63 -39.84 -4.35 40.07
N LEU A 64 -41.16 -4.38 40.30
CA LEU A 64 -42.15 -4.72 39.28
C LEU A 64 -42.18 -3.67 38.17
N LEU A 65 -42.24 -2.38 38.51
CA LEU A 65 -42.19 -1.29 37.53
C LEU A 65 -40.92 -1.37 36.67
N ARG A 66 -39.74 -1.55 37.28
CA ARG A 66 -38.48 -1.67 36.52
C ARG A 66 -38.46 -2.87 35.57
N ARG A 67 -39.08 -4.00 35.93
CA ARG A 67 -39.21 -5.15 35.02
C ARG A 67 -40.21 -4.88 33.90
N PHE A 68 -41.34 -4.26 34.22
CA PHE A 68 -42.37 -3.94 33.23
C PHE A 68 -41.84 -2.94 32.20
N PHE A 69 -41.20 -1.85 32.63
CA PHE A 69 -40.55 -0.89 31.73
C PHE A 69 -39.28 -1.44 31.06
N GLY A 70 -38.61 -2.43 31.67
CA GLY A 70 -37.47 -3.13 31.06
C GLY A 70 -37.85 -3.99 29.84
N LEU A 71 -39.05 -4.59 29.86
CA LEU A 71 -39.60 -5.34 28.71
C LEU A 71 -39.95 -4.42 27.53
N PHE A 72 -40.49 -3.22 27.82
CA PHE A 72 -40.77 -2.22 26.78
C PHE A 72 -39.51 -1.54 26.20
N ARG A 73 -38.40 -1.47 26.96
CA ARG A 73 -37.10 -0.97 26.45
C ARG A 73 -36.32 -2.00 25.61
N GLY A 74 -36.64 -3.29 25.71
CA GLY A 74 -35.95 -4.36 24.95
C GLY A 74 -36.29 -4.45 23.46
N SER A 75 -37.28 -3.68 22.98
CA SER A 75 -37.76 -3.78 21.58
C SER A 75 -36.87 -3.07 20.55
N HIS A 76 -36.06 -2.10 20.93
CA HIS A 76 -35.20 -1.39 19.97
C HIS A 76 -33.93 -2.17 19.58
N GLN A 77 -33.37 -3.01 20.47
CA GLN A 77 -32.17 -3.81 20.15
C GLN A 77 -32.45 -5.08 19.34
N TRP A 78 -33.66 -5.67 19.47
CA TRP A 78 -33.99 -6.91 18.77
C TRP A 78 -34.23 -6.71 17.26
N PHE A 79 -34.81 -5.57 16.86
CA PHE A 79 -34.95 -5.23 15.44
C PHE A 79 -33.64 -4.73 14.80
N GLY A 80 -32.81 -3.97 15.53
CA GLY A 80 -31.51 -3.49 15.03
C GLY A 80 -30.52 -4.64 14.70
N SER A 81 -30.41 -5.62 15.59
CA SER A 81 -29.47 -6.74 15.43
C SER A 81 -29.78 -7.67 14.25
N ARG A 82 -31.05 -7.76 13.81
CA ARG A 82 -31.44 -8.60 12.67
C ARG A 82 -31.09 -7.92 11.34
N SER A 83 -31.26 -6.60 11.25
CA SER A 83 -30.88 -5.79 10.08
C SER A 83 -29.36 -5.78 9.88
N GLU A 84 -28.61 -5.59 10.97
CA GLU A 84 -27.15 -5.60 10.96
C GLU A 84 -26.58 -6.95 10.49
N ARG A 85 -27.06 -8.08 11.04
CA ARG A 85 -26.67 -9.42 10.57
C ARG A 85 -27.00 -9.65 9.10
N LYS A 86 -28.13 -9.12 8.61
CA LYS A 86 -28.51 -9.23 7.19
C LYS A 86 -27.52 -8.47 6.30
N ARG A 87 -27.14 -7.24 6.68
CA ARG A 87 -26.14 -6.43 5.96
C ARG A 87 -24.77 -7.08 5.98
N GLN A 88 -24.34 -7.62 7.12
CA GLN A 88 -23.05 -8.32 7.22
C GLN A 88 -23.01 -9.56 6.32
N ARG A 89 -24.09 -10.33 6.26
CA ARG A 89 -24.21 -11.46 5.30
C ARG A 89 -24.20 -10.98 3.84
N ALA A 90 -24.84 -9.86 3.54
CA ALA A 90 -24.82 -9.27 2.20
C ALA A 90 -23.40 -8.83 1.82
N PHE A 91 -22.64 -8.24 2.75
CA PHE A 91 -21.24 -7.88 2.56
C PHE A 91 -20.38 -9.10 2.20
N TYR A 92 -20.41 -10.17 3.01
CA TYR A 92 -19.64 -11.38 2.72
C TYR A 92 -20.07 -12.06 1.43
N ARG A 93 -21.38 -12.14 1.16
CA ARG A 93 -21.89 -12.66 -0.12
C ARG A 93 -21.39 -11.83 -1.29
N GLY A 94 -21.34 -10.51 -1.14
CA GLY A 94 -20.83 -9.60 -2.17
C GLY A 94 -19.35 -9.81 -2.47
N LEU A 95 -18.54 -10.00 -1.43
CA LEU A 95 -17.12 -10.34 -1.58
C LEU A 95 -16.91 -11.72 -2.22
N GLN A 96 -17.71 -12.71 -1.82
CA GLN A 96 -17.66 -14.05 -2.42
C GLN A 96 -18.03 -14.00 -3.91
N ALA A 97 -19.14 -13.35 -4.26
CA ALA A 97 -19.57 -13.18 -5.65
C ALA A 97 -18.54 -12.41 -6.49
N LEU A 98 -17.86 -11.41 -5.90
CA LEU A 98 -16.75 -10.70 -6.55
C LEU A 98 -15.59 -11.65 -6.85
N ALA A 99 -15.22 -12.53 -5.91
CA ALA A 99 -14.17 -13.52 -6.11
C ALA A 99 -14.56 -14.60 -7.15
N GLU A 100 -15.85 -14.95 -7.22
CA GLU A 100 -16.40 -15.88 -8.22
C GLU A 100 -16.62 -15.24 -9.60
N GLY A 101 -16.41 -13.92 -9.74
CA GLY A 101 -16.63 -13.18 -10.99
C GLY A 101 -18.09 -12.87 -11.31
N GLN A 102 -19.03 -13.12 -10.38
CA GLN A 102 -20.45 -12.81 -10.52
C GLN A 102 -20.70 -11.32 -10.21
N LEU A 103 -20.33 -10.44 -11.14
CA LEU A 103 -20.27 -8.99 -10.91
C LEU A 103 -21.61 -8.35 -10.57
N GLU A 104 -22.72 -8.79 -11.17
CA GLU A 104 -24.05 -8.24 -10.89
C GLU A 104 -24.53 -8.61 -9.49
N ASP A 105 -24.32 -9.87 -9.06
CA ASP A 105 -24.63 -10.32 -7.70
C ASP A 105 -23.76 -9.64 -6.66
N ALA A 106 -22.46 -9.51 -6.93
CA ALA A 106 -21.53 -8.77 -6.09
C ALA A 106 -21.98 -7.32 -5.91
N ARG A 107 -22.34 -6.64 -7.00
CA ARG A 107 -22.81 -5.26 -6.97
C ARG A 107 -24.08 -5.12 -6.16
N ASN A 108 -25.10 -5.95 -6.42
CA ASN A 108 -26.39 -5.87 -5.74
C ASN A 108 -26.24 -6.17 -4.24
N ALA A 109 -25.43 -7.17 -3.89
CA ALA A 109 -25.15 -7.53 -2.50
C ALA A 109 -24.38 -6.42 -1.75
N LEU A 110 -23.36 -5.82 -2.38
CA LEU A 110 -22.58 -4.72 -1.78
C LEU A 110 -23.39 -3.41 -1.69
N MET A 111 -24.25 -3.11 -2.66
CA MET A 111 -25.13 -1.94 -2.56
C MET A 111 -26.13 -2.03 -1.40
N ALA A 112 -26.53 -3.25 -1.02
CA ALA A 112 -27.38 -3.45 0.16
C ALA A 112 -26.66 -3.16 1.50
N THR A 113 -25.38 -2.77 1.47
CA THR A 113 -24.55 -2.52 2.66
C THR A 113 -24.26 -1.04 2.90
N THR A 114 -24.69 -0.12 2.03
CA THR A 114 -24.33 1.32 2.11
C THR A 114 -24.77 2.00 3.41
N ASP A 115 -25.90 1.58 3.98
CA ASP A 115 -26.42 2.13 5.25
C ASP A 115 -25.90 1.38 6.50
N GLY A 116 -24.85 0.57 6.33
CA GLY A 116 -24.26 -0.25 7.39
C GLY A 116 -22.91 0.30 7.87
N ASP A 117 -22.53 -0.11 9.09
CA ASP A 117 -21.27 0.26 9.71
C ASP A 117 -20.15 -0.66 9.21
N PHE A 118 -19.51 -0.27 8.11
CA PHE A 118 -18.42 -1.01 7.46
C PHE A 118 -17.16 -0.16 7.26
N ASP A 119 -17.08 1.03 7.89
CA ASP A 119 -15.91 1.92 7.82
C ASP A 119 -15.42 2.24 6.39
N GLY A 120 -16.32 2.22 5.40
CA GLY A 120 -16.00 2.51 4.00
C GLY A 120 -15.50 1.32 3.16
N ILE A 121 -15.21 0.15 3.76
CA ILE A 121 -14.65 -0.99 3.01
C ILE A 121 -15.65 -1.58 2.00
N ASN A 122 -16.94 -1.49 2.31
CA ASN A 122 -18.02 -1.82 1.41
C ASN A 122 -17.99 -0.97 0.13
N TYR A 123 -17.73 0.33 0.25
CA TYR A 123 -17.58 1.22 -0.89
C TYR A 123 -16.32 0.90 -1.70
N LEU A 124 -15.19 0.58 -1.05
CA LEU A 124 -13.98 0.11 -1.74
C LEU A 124 -14.23 -1.17 -2.55
N ALA A 125 -14.90 -2.15 -1.95
CA ALA A 125 -15.28 -3.40 -2.63
C ALA A 125 -16.25 -3.14 -3.80
N ALA A 126 -17.23 -2.25 -3.62
CA ALA A 126 -18.16 -1.87 -4.67
C ALA A 126 -17.45 -1.12 -5.82
N ALA A 127 -16.47 -0.28 -5.50
CA ALA A 127 -15.63 0.40 -6.49
C ALA A 127 -14.82 -0.61 -7.30
N GLN A 128 -14.31 -1.66 -6.66
CA GLN A 128 -13.63 -2.76 -7.35
C GLN A 128 -14.55 -3.47 -8.36
N VAL A 129 -15.79 -3.77 -7.98
CA VAL A 129 -16.79 -4.32 -8.91
C VAL A 129 -17.01 -3.38 -10.10
N ALA A 130 -17.24 -2.09 -9.82
CA ALA A 130 -17.45 -1.08 -10.87
C ALA A 130 -16.25 -0.92 -11.81
N ARG A 131 -15.02 -1.10 -11.30
CA ARG A 131 -13.78 -1.07 -12.08
C ARG A 131 -13.71 -2.23 -13.06
N ILE A 132 -14.03 -3.45 -12.61
CA ILE A 132 -14.08 -4.64 -13.49
C ILE A 132 -15.18 -4.47 -14.54
N GLN A 133 -16.31 -3.86 -14.17
CA GLN A 133 -17.39 -3.52 -15.11
C GLN A 133 -17.06 -2.35 -16.06
N ARG A 134 -15.86 -1.75 -15.99
CA ARG A 134 -15.42 -0.60 -16.80
C ARG A 134 -16.36 0.61 -16.71
N LYS A 135 -16.83 0.93 -15.49
CA LYS A 135 -17.70 2.09 -15.20
C LYS A 135 -16.94 3.16 -14.40
N PRO A 136 -16.08 3.97 -15.03
CA PRO A 136 -15.15 4.88 -14.34
C PRO A 136 -15.86 5.91 -13.45
N GLU A 137 -16.96 6.51 -13.90
CA GLU A 137 -17.74 7.48 -13.10
C GLU A 137 -18.22 6.88 -11.78
N ARG A 138 -18.65 5.62 -11.83
CA ARG A 138 -19.14 4.90 -10.65
C ARG A 138 -18.00 4.50 -9.72
N VAL A 139 -16.84 4.15 -10.27
CA VAL A 139 -15.62 3.92 -9.49
C VAL A 139 -15.27 5.18 -8.70
N ARG A 140 -15.20 6.33 -9.38
CA ARG A 140 -14.86 7.61 -8.77
C ARG A 140 -15.82 7.98 -7.64
N TYR A 141 -17.12 7.90 -7.90
CA TYR A 141 -18.15 8.17 -6.89
C TYR A 141 -18.00 7.27 -5.66
N LEU A 142 -17.86 5.95 -5.84
CA LEU A 142 -17.75 5.00 -4.73
C LEU A 142 -16.45 5.20 -3.94
N LEU A 143 -15.34 5.53 -4.59
CA LEU A 143 -14.10 5.85 -3.91
C LEU A 143 -14.20 7.18 -3.13
N GLN A 144 -14.90 8.19 -3.65
CA GLN A 144 -15.16 9.42 -2.91
C GLN A 144 -15.96 9.15 -1.64
N GLN A 145 -17.01 8.32 -1.72
CA GLN A 145 -17.77 7.89 -0.54
C GLN A 145 -16.89 7.11 0.45
N ALA A 146 -16.03 6.20 -0.03
CA ALA A 146 -15.07 5.50 0.83
C ALA A 146 -14.08 6.45 1.52
N ALA A 147 -13.72 7.56 0.87
CA ALA A 147 -12.75 8.53 1.37
C ALA A 147 -13.27 9.38 2.54
N GLU A 148 -14.59 9.44 2.75
CA GLU A 148 -15.22 10.10 3.89
C GLU A 148 -14.95 9.34 5.21
N TYR A 149 -14.65 8.04 5.13
CA TYR A 149 -14.34 7.20 6.30
C TYR A 149 -12.84 7.19 6.59
N SER A 150 -12.45 7.49 7.83
CA SER A 150 -11.04 7.59 8.25
C SER A 150 -10.20 6.34 7.94
N ASN A 151 -10.76 5.15 8.18
CA ASN A 151 -10.09 3.86 7.96
C ASN A 151 -9.91 3.53 6.48
N SER A 152 -10.85 3.95 5.62
CA SER A 152 -10.80 3.71 4.17
C SER A 152 -10.16 4.85 3.37
N LYS A 153 -9.97 6.02 3.99
CA LYS A 153 -9.48 7.24 3.34
C LYS A 153 -8.21 7.03 2.53
N VAL A 154 -7.17 6.43 3.13
CA VAL A 154 -5.88 6.22 2.44
C VAL A 154 -6.04 5.30 1.24
N ALA A 155 -6.75 4.17 1.38
CA ALA A 155 -6.96 3.23 0.29
C ALA A 155 -7.80 3.82 -0.85
N ALA A 156 -8.83 4.60 -0.51
CA ALA A 156 -9.67 5.31 -1.45
C ALA A 156 -8.88 6.37 -2.22
N THR A 157 -8.13 7.22 -1.52
CA THR A 157 -7.30 8.26 -2.13
C THR A 157 -6.19 7.70 -3.01
N LEU A 158 -5.53 6.60 -2.61
CA LEU A 158 -4.56 5.91 -3.45
C LEU A 158 -5.19 5.42 -4.77
N SER A 159 -6.40 4.86 -4.69
CA SER A 159 -7.12 4.36 -5.86
C SER A 159 -7.55 5.50 -6.79
N LEU A 160 -8.03 6.62 -6.23
CA LEU A 160 -8.36 7.83 -6.99
C LEU A 160 -7.12 8.42 -7.67
N ALA A 161 -6.02 8.58 -6.93
CA ALA A 161 -4.77 9.13 -7.47
C ALA A 161 -4.19 8.26 -8.60
N ARG A 162 -4.29 6.92 -8.48
CA ARG A 162 -3.86 6.02 -9.57
C ARG A 162 -4.73 6.17 -10.81
N MET A 163 -6.05 6.35 -10.63
CA MET A 163 -6.96 6.63 -11.75
C MET A 163 -6.63 7.96 -12.45
N GLU A 164 -6.26 9.01 -11.71
CA GLU A 164 -5.82 10.28 -12.30
C GLU A 164 -4.48 10.12 -13.05
N LEU A 165 -3.54 9.31 -12.54
CA LEU A 165 -2.31 8.98 -13.26
C LEU A 165 -2.56 8.21 -14.55
N ASP A 166 -3.41 7.18 -14.51
CA ASP A 166 -3.79 6.39 -15.68
C ASP A 166 -4.49 7.27 -16.74
N ALA A 167 -5.17 8.34 -16.30
CA ALA A 167 -5.79 9.35 -17.16
C ALA A 167 -4.80 10.42 -17.66
N GLY A 168 -3.50 10.32 -17.34
CA GLY A 168 -2.48 11.29 -17.75
C GLY A 168 -2.54 12.61 -16.99
N GLN A 169 -3.12 12.63 -15.79
CA GLN A 169 -3.32 13.82 -14.94
C GLN A 169 -2.49 13.72 -13.64
N PRO A 170 -1.15 13.73 -13.72
CA PRO A 170 -0.28 13.54 -12.55
C PRO A 170 -0.44 14.63 -11.48
N GLU A 171 -0.79 15.85 -11.87
CA GLU A 171 -0.99 16.95 -10.91
C GLU A 171 -2.24 16.77 -10.04
N ASN A 172 -3.31 16.23 -10.63
CA ASN A 172 -4.52 15.90 -9.89
C ASN A 172 -4.25 14.77 -8.89
N ALA A 173 -3.46 13.77 -9.30
CA ALA A 173 -3.01 12.71 -8.40
C ALA A 173 -2.20 13.28 -7.22
N LEU A 174 -1.27 14.21 -7.48
CA LEU A 174 -0.51 14.89 -6.42
C LEU A 174 -1.39 15.69 -5.48
N GLY A 175 -2.37 16.43 -6.02
CA GLY A 175 -3.35 17.17 -5.23
C GLY A 175 -4.10 16.28 -4.24
N LEU A 176 -4.59 15.13 -4.71
CA LEU A 176 -5.27 14.12 -3.87
C LEU A 176 -4.35 13.58 -2.78
N LEU A 177 -3.12 13.20 -3.11
CA LEU A 177 -2.16 12.61 -2.17
C LEU A 177 -1.63 13.63 -1.14
N ASN A 178 -1.51 14.90 -1.53
CA ASN A 178 -1.13 15.99 -0.62
C ASN A 178 -2.28 16.44 0.29
N GLY A 179 -3.54 16.12 -0.06
CA GLY A 179 -4.71 16.37 0.79
C GLY A 179 -4.91 15.36 1.94
N LEU A 180 -4.06 14.32 2.03
CA LEU A 180 -4.04 13.39 3.16
C LEU A 180 -3.41 14.05 4.40
N GLY A 181 -3.74 13.57 5.60
CA GLY A 181 -3.12 14.09 6.83
C GLY A 181 -1.64 13.69 6.94
N ASP A 182 -0.84 14.43 7.70
CA ASP A 182 0.62 14.26 7.78
C ASP A 182 1.07 12.82 8.05
N SER A 183 0.42 12.14 9.01
CA SER A 183 0.73 10.73 9.32
C SER A 183 0.45 9.80 8.15
N GLN A 184 -0.61 10.05 7.38
CA GLN A 184 -0.99 9.28 6.20
C GLN A 184 -0.06 9.53 5.01
N GLN A 185 0.47 10.75 4.88
CA GLN A 185 1.40 11.10 3.80
C GLN A 185 2.72 10.34 3.88
N THR A 186 3.12 9.90 5.08
CA THR A 186 4.32 9.06 5.29
C THR A 186 4.12 7.58 4.97
N HIS A 187 2.88 7.17 4.64
CA HIS A 187 2.59 5.78 4.30
C HIS A 187 3.37 5.35 3.05
N PRO A 188 4.04 4.17 3.03
CA PRO A 188 4.92 3.77 1.92
C PRO A 188 4.28 3.83 0.54
N GLN A 189 3.03 3.38 0.41
CA GLN A 189 2.33 3.41 -0.88
C GLN A 189 1.95 4.84 -1.32
N VAL A 190 1.69 5.74 -0.38
CA VAL A 190 1.42 7.16 -0.70
C VAL A 190 2.69 7.81 -1.20
N VAL A 191 3.82 7.57 -0.53
CA VAL A 191 5.13 8.08 -0.95
C VAL A 191 5.53 7.55 -2.32
N ARG A 192 5.38 6.24 -2.57
CA ARG A 192 5.63 5.64 -3.89
C ARG A 192 4.79 6.33 -4.98
N LEU A 193 3.48 6.48 -4.74
CA LEU A 193 2.61 7.09 -5.73
C LEU A 193 2.90 8.58 -5.94
N LYS A 194 3.30 9.32 -4.90
CA LYS A 194 3.79 10.71 -5.03
C LYS A 194 5.05 10.78 -5.90
N ALA A 195 5.98 9.85 -5.72
CA ALA A 195 7.19 9.77 -6.56
C ALA A 195 6.83 9.48 -8.03
N GLU A 196 5.93 8.51 -8.26
CA GLU A 196 5.38 8.21 -9.60
C GLU A 196 4.72 9.44 -10.23
N SER A 197 3.89 10.16 -9.48
CA SER A 197 3.22 11.35 -10.00
C SER A 197 4.17 12.51 -10.29
N LEU A 198 5.15 12.78 -9.43
CA LEU A 198 6.15 13.83 -9.68
C LEU A 198 6.99 13.52 -10.92
N ALA A 199 7.39 12.26 -11.10
CA ALA A 199 8.14 11.82 -12.27
C ALA A 199 7.29 11.95 -13.56
N ALA A 200 6.02 11.50 -13.52
CA ALA A 200 5.10 11.62 -14.64
C ALA A 200 4.77 13.09 -15.00
N ALA A 201 4.79 13.99 -14.01
CA ALA A 201 4.67 15.43 -14.20
C ALA A 201 5.96 16.12 -14.71
N GLY A 202 7.09 15.40 -14.79
CA GLY A 202 8.40 15.99 -15.10
C GLY A 202 8.94 16.92 -14.00
N GLN A 203 8.39 16.87 -12.79
CA GLN A 203 8.78 17.69 -11.64
C GLN A 203 10.01 17.11 -10.92
N TRP A 204 11.08 16.89 -11.66
CA TRP A 204 12.30 16.23 -11.17
C TRP A 204 12.98 16.98 -10.02
N GLN A 205 12.88 18.32 -10.00
CA GLN A 205 13.43 19.14 -8.92
C GLN A 205 12.76 18.84 -7.58
N GLN A 206 11.43 18.85 -7.55
CA GLN A 206 10.67 18.58 -6.34
C GLN A 206 10.86 17.14 -5.88
N LEU A 207 10.96 16.20 -6.82
CA LEU A 207 11.24 14.80 -6.51
C LEU A 207 12.62 14.65 -5.84
N HIS A 208 13.65 15.30 -6.39
CA HIS A 208 15.00 15.30 -5.81
C HIS A 208 15.04 15.84 -4.39
N GLU A 209 14.40 17.00 -4.15
CA GLU A 209 14.36 17.64 -2.82
C GLU A 209 13.69 16.77 -1.77
N ARG A 210 12.59 16.10 -2.14
CA ARG A 210 11.82 15.25 -1.22
C ARG A 210 12.39 13.85 -1.04
N LEU A 211 13.22 13.37 -1.97
CA LEU A 211 13.67 11.99 -1.99
C LEU A 211 14.40 11.59 -0.70
N HIS A 212 15.21 12.48 -0.13
CA HIS A 212 15.95 12.21 1.11
C HIS A 212 15.02 11.83 2.28
N GLU A 213 13.90 12.53 2.42
CA GLU A 213 12.88 12.27 3.45
C GLU A 213 12.15 10.93 3.21
N TRP A 214 12.12 10.49 1.95
CA TRP A 214 11.43 9.28 1.52
C TRP A 214 12.27 8.00 1.61
N LYS A 215 13.51 8.09 2.12
CA LYS A 215 14.40 6.95 2.28
C LYS A 215 13.80 5.80 3.10
N LYS A 216 13.21 6.11 4.26
CA LYS A 216 12.60 5.11 5.14
C LYS A 216 11.35 4.44 4.53
N PRO A 217 10.37 5.17 3.96
CA PRO A 217 9.20 4.56 3.35
C PRO A 217 9.49 3.82 2.05
N LEU A 218 10.44 4.28 1.22
CA LEU A 218 10.77 3.64 -0.06
C LEU A 218 11.64 2.38 0.08
N LYS A 219 12.51 2.31 1.10
CA LYS A 219 13.42 1.18 1.33
C LYS A 219 14.20 0.84 0.06
N ASP A 220 14.00 -0.36 -0.50
CA ASP A 220 14.71 -0.88 -1.67
C ASP A 220 14.44 -0.05 -2.94
N ASP A 221 13.25 0.55 -3.05
CA ASP A 221 12.90 1.40 -4.20
C ASP A 221 13.62 2.76 -4.16
N TYR A 222 14.24 3.13 -3.03
CA TYR A 222 14.95 4.41 -2.92
C TYR A 222 16.06 4.52 -3.97
N VAL A 223 16.82 3.44 -4.18
CA VAL A 223 17.93 3.43 -5.15
C VAL A 223 17.39 3.59 -6.57
N LYS A 224 16.28 2.92 -6.89
CA LYS A 224 15.59 3.05 -8.17
C LYS A 224 15.14 4.49 -8.41
N TRP A 225 14.49 5.11 -7.42
CA TRP A 225 14.04 6.50 -7.53
C TRP A 225 15.19 7.49 -7.60
N ALA A 226 16.27 7.28 -6.84
CA ALA A 226 17.47 8.11 -6.92
C ALA A 226 18.07 8.11 -8.32
N ARG A 227 18.14 6.92 -8.95
CA ARG A 227 18.56 6.77 -10.33
C ARG A 227 17.64 7.52 -11.29
N GLN A 228 16.32 7.30 -11.20
CA GLN A 228 15.36 7.97 -12.09
C GLN A 228 15.37 9.49 -11.94
N VAL A 229 15.56 10.01 -10.72
CA VAL A 229 15.73 11.45 -10.48
C VAL A 229 16.99 11.97 -11.15
N ALA A 230 18.11 11.27 -11.02
CA ALA A 230 19.36 11.66 -11.68
C ALA A 230 19.17 11.68 -13.21
N GLU A 231 18.59 10.62 -13.79
CA GLU A 231 18.28 10.52 -15.22
C GLU A 231 17.39 11.68 -15.68
N GLY A 232 16.27 11.93 -14.99
CA GLY A 232 15.35 13.01 -15.32
C GLY A 232 15.99 14.40 -15.21
N LYS A 233 16.88 14.61 -14.23
CA LYS A 233 17.63 15.86 -14.08
C LYS A 233 18.67 16.08 -15.16
N PHE A 234 19.43 15.05 -15.51
CA PHE A 234 20.38 15.13 -16.61
C PHE A 234 19.66 15.37 -17.93
N ALA A 235 18.53 14.71 -18.18
CA ALA A 235 17.71 14.94 -19.37
C ALA A 235 17.16 16.37 -19.43
N GLU A 236 16.64 16.89 -18.32
CA GLU A 236 16.14 18.27 -18.23
C GLU A 236 17.23 19.29 -18.58
N ILE A 237 18.43 19.13 -18.01
CA ILE A 237 19.57 20.03 -18.24
C ILE A 237 20.09 19.88 -19.66
N ALA A 238 20.25 18.65 -20.15
CA ALA A 238 20.72 18.40 -21.50
C ALA A 238 19.75 18.97 -22.55
N SER A 239 18.44 18.92 -22.28
CA SER A 239 17.43 19.53 -23.15
C SER A 239 17.47 21.07 -23.13
N LYS A 240 17.80 21.71 -22.01
CA LYS A 240 17.78 23.18 -21.86
C LYS A 240 19.10 23.84 -22.23
N GLU A 241 20.22 23.21 -21.86
CA GLU A 241 21.57 23.79 -21.89
C GLU A 241 22.54 22.98 -22.77
N GLY A 242 22.08 21.85 -23.32
CA GLY A 242 22.88 20.99 -24.18
C GLY A 242 23.99 20.25 -23.44
N ALA A 243 24.93 19.73 -24.23
CA ALA A 243 26.10 18.96 -23.77
C ALA A 243 26.96 19.69 -22.73
N ASN A 244 27.16 21.00 -22.90
CA ASN A 244 28.02 21.78 -22.01
C ASN A 244 27.39 21.98 -20.63
N GLY A 245 26.09 22.31 -20.57
CA GLY A 245 25.37 22.42 -19.29
C GLY A 245 25.34 21.10 -18.55
N LEU A 246 25.14 19.98 -19.26
CA LEU A 246 25.21 18.64 -18.68
C LEU A 246 26.57 18.36 -18.03
N LYS A 247 27.67 18.66 -18.73
CA LYS A 247 29.03 18.50 -18.19
C LYS A 247 29.29 19.40 -16.98
N GLN A 248 28.86 20.66 -17.05
CA GLN A 248 29.01 21.61 -15.94
C GLN A 248 28.25 21.14 -14.70
N TYR A 249 26.98 20.76 -14.86
CA TYR A 249 26.17 20.27 -13.75
C TYR A 249 26.78 19.03 -13.09
N TRP A 250 27.32 18.09 -13.87
CA TRP A 250 28.06 16.95 -13.31
C TRP A 250 29.24 17.38 -12.45
N GLN A 251 30.03 18.36 -12.89
CA GLN A 251 31.17 18.90 -12.13
C GLN A 251 30.74 19.66 -10.87
N ASP A 252 29.52 20.20 -10.83
CA ASP A 252 28.97 20.90 -9.67
C ASP A 252 28.35 19.94 -8.64
N LEU A 253 28.04 18.69 -9.01
CA LEU A 253 27.48 17.70 -8.09
C LEU A 253 28.42 17.42 -6.90
N PRO A 254 27.89 17.22 -5.67
CA PRO A 254 28.71 16.81 -4.55
C PRO A 254 29.52 15.54 -4.86
N ARG A 255 30.78 15.49 -4.38
CA ARG A 255 31.69 14.34 -4.61
C ARG A 255 31.01 13.00 -4.29
N LYS A 256 30.22 12.92 -3.22
CA LYS A 256 29.50 11.70 -2.84
C LYS A 256 28.56 11.19 -3.94
N MET A 257 27.86 12.08 -4.65
CA MET A 257 26.96 11.72 -5.76
C MET A 257 27.75 11.31 -7.01
N ARG A 258 28.85 12.00 -7.33
CA ARG A 258 29.72 11.61 -8.46
C ARG A 258 30.36 10.24 -8.33
N HIS A 259 30.52 9.73 -7.09
CA HIS A 259 31.04 8.38 -6.81
C HIS A 259 29.93 7.33 -6.65
N ASP A 260 28.65 7.72 -6.79
CA ASP A 260 27.52 6.79 -6.75
C ASP A 260 27.32 6.16 -8.15
N PRO A 261 27.39 4.81 -8.28
CA PRO A 261 27.19 4.12 -9.55
C PRO A 261 25.88 4.47 -10.25
N ALA A 262 24.80 4.76 -9.50
CA ALA A 262 23.51 5.12 -10.09
C ALA A 262 23.57 6.48 -10.80
N TYR A 263 24.26 7.47 -10.21
CA TYR A 263 24.46 8.78 -10.82
C TYR A 263 25.42 8.71 -12.00
N GLN A 264 26.48 7.90 -11.89
CA GLN A 264 27.41 7.65 -13.00
C GLN A 264 26.69 7.03 -14.20
N ALA A 265 25.86 6.02 -13.95
CA ALA A 265 25.06 5.37 -14.98
C ALA A 265 24.12 6.37 -15.67
N ALA A 266 23.36 7.14 -14.88
CA ALA A 266 22.44 8.15 -15.38
C ALA A 266 23.14 9.22 -16.24
N TYR A 267 24.30 9.70 -15.80
CA TYR A 267 25.09 10.68 -16.54
C TYR A 267 25.61 10.13 -17.87
N VAL A 268 26.18 8.93 -17.85
CA VAL A 268 26.70 8.27 -19.07
C VAL A 268 25.56 7.96 -20.04
N THR A 269 24.39 7.51 -19.57
CA THR A 269 23.19 7.37 -20.41
C THR A 269 22.87 8.67 -21.12
N GLN A 270 22.88 9.80 -20.41
CA GLN A 270 22.60 11.09 -21.04
C GLN A 270 23.69 11.50 -22.04
N LEU A 271 24.97 11.21 -21.77
CA LEU A 271 26.04 11.44 -22.73
C LEU A 271 25.81 10.66 -24.04
N LEU A 272 25.41 9.39 -23.92
CA LEU A 272 25.12 8.54 -25.07
C LEU A 272 23.92 9.05 -25.89
N GLU A 273 22.85 9.47 -25.23
CA GLU A 273 21.68 10.07 -25.91
C GLU A 273 22.03 11.35 -26.67
N GLN A 274 23.00 12.13 -26.17
CA GLN A 274 23.52 13.32 -26.83
C GLN A 274 24.62 13.02 -27.86
N GLY A 275 24.90 11.74 -28.14
CA GLY A 275 25.92 11.30 -29.10
C GLY A 275 27.37 11.48 -28.66
N MET A 276 27.61 11.79 -27.37
CA MET A 276 28.93 12.05 -26.80
C MET A 276 29.64 10.75 -26.38
N HIS A 277 29.84 9.83 -27.34
CA HIS A 277 30.39 8.50 -27.05
C HIS A 277 31.83 8.52 -26.52
N ASN A 278 32.67 9.46 -26.94
CA ASN A 278 34.05 9.57 -26.44
C ASN A 278 34.08 10.04 -24.98
N ASP A 279 33.28 11.04 -24.61
CA ASP A 279 33.18 11.49 -23.22
C ASP A 279 32.63 10.38 -22.31
N ALA A 280 31.64 9.62 -22.82
CA ALA A 280 31.10 8.46 -22.13
C ALA A 280 32.18 7.38 -21.90
N GLN A 281 33.01 7.11 -22.91
CA GLN A 281 34.15 6.19 -22.79
C GLN A 281 35.12 6.63 -21.69
N ASP A 282 35.55 7.89 -21.72
CA ASP A 282 36.51 8.42 -20.74
C ASP A 282 35.98 8.28 -19.31
N CYS A 283 34.71 8.63 -19.09
CA CYS A 283 34.05 8.49 -17.79
C CYS A 283 34.00 7.02 -17.33
N LEU A 284 33.54 6.12 -18.20
CA LEU A 284 33.41 4.69 -17.87
C LEU A 284 34.77 4.06 -17.51
N LEU A 285 35.84 4.45 -18.21
CA LEU A 285 37.20 3.97 -17.93
C LEU A 285 37.76 4.58 -16.65
N GLU A 286 37.52 5.87 -16.38
CA GLU A 286 38.07 6.55 -15.22
C GLU A 286 37.47 6.04 -13.90
N TRP A 287 36.16 5.77 -13.87
CA TRP A 287 35.44 5.50 -12.61
C TRP A 287 35.61 4.07 -12.11
N GLN A 288 36.03 3.14 -12.97
CA GLN A 288 36.18 1.72 -12.63
C GLN A 288 37.62 1.35 -12.22
N LYS A 289 38.38 2.30 -11.65
CA LYS A 289 39.73 2.06 -11.10
C LYS A 289 39.75 1.04 -9.97
N LYS A 290 38.65 0.89 -9.22
CA LYS A 290 38.51 -0.06 -8.10
C LYS A 290 38.06 -1.45 -8.53
N GLY A 291 37.68 -1.63 -9.80
CA GLY A 291 37.13 -2.86 -10.33
C GLY A 291 35.94 -2.60 -11.27
N PRO A 292 35.51 -3.63 -12.01
CA PRO A 292 34.33 -3.55 -12.85
C PRO A 292 33.07 -3.36 -12.02
N GLU A 293 32.19 -2.45 -12.44
CA GLU A 293 30.89 -2.21 -11.82
C GLU A 293 29.77 -2.73 -12.75
N PRO A 294 29.03 -3.79 -12.36
CA PRO A 294 28.05 -4.43 -13.25
C PRO A 294 26.99 -3.47 -13.80
N LEU A 295 26.59 -2.46 -13.03
CA LEU A 295 25.60 -1.48 -13.45
C LEU A 295 26.03 -0.69 -14.72
N LEU A 296 27.33 -0.60 -15.00
CA LEU A 296 27.90 0.18 -16.10
C LEU A 296 28.15 -0.65 -17.37
N PHE A 297 28.08 -1.98 -17.31
CA PHE A 297 28.32 -2.84 -18.47
C PHE A 297 27.37 -2.62 -19.65
N PRO A 298 26.04 -2.46 -19.45
CA PRO A 298 25.15 -2.13 -20.55
C PRO A 298 25.54 -0.83 -21.28
N LEU A 299 26.15 0.12 -20.55
CA LEU A 299 26.57 1.40 -21.11
C LEU A 299 27.82 1.27 -21.99
N PHE A 300 28.73 0.36 -21.65
CA PHE A 300 29.83 0.00 -22.55
C PHE A 300 29.32 -0.59 -23.87
N LYS A 301 28.34 -1.52 -23.82
CA LYS A 301 27.75 -2.13 -25.01
C LYS A 301 27.09 -1.10 -25.94
N ALA A 302 26.53 -0.04 -25.37
CA ALA A 302 25.89 1.04 -26.13
C ALA A 302 26.88 2.02 -26.80
N LEU A 303 28.18 1.94 -26.51
CA LEU A 303 29.17 2.85 -27.10
C LEU A 303 29.28 2.65 -28.62
N ARG A 304 29.48 3.76 -29.33
CA ARG A 304 29.79 3.82 -30.77
C ARG A 304 31.06 4.66 -30.92
N LEU A 305 32.21 3.99 -30.80
CA LEU A 305 33.51 4.64 -30.66
C LEU A 305 34.23 4.76 -32.00
N ARG A 306 34.98 5.85 -32.17
CA ARG A 306 35.97 5.96 -33.24
C ARG A 306 37.23 5.15 -32.93
N ASP A 307 37.65 5.15 -31.67
CA ASP A 307 38.75 4.33 -31.16
C ASP A 307 38.28 3.44 -29.97
N PRO A 308 37.97 2.17 -30.21
CA PRO A 308 37.55 1.23 -29.15
C PRO A 308 38.74 0.69 -28.33
N SER A 309 39.98 0.93 -28.76
CA SER A 309 41.17 0.28 -28.20
C SER A 309 41.36 0.47 -26.69
N PRO A 310 41.10 1.65 -26.09
CA PRO A 310 41.16 1.82 -24.64
C PRO A 310 40.15 0.93 -23.91
N THR A 311 38.91 0.85 -24.42
CA THR A 311 37.83 0.04 -23.86
C THR A 311 38.12 -1.44 -23.95
N ILE A 312 38.53 -1.92 -25.14
CA ILE A 312 38.88 -3.32 -25.37
C ILE A 312 40.02 -3.75 -24.44
N ARG A 313 41.10 -2.97 -24.34
CA ARG A 313 42.23 -3.28 -23.45
C ARG A 313 41.82 -3.37 -21.98
N GLN A 314 40.91 -2.50 -21.54
CA GLN A 314 40.42 -2.51 -20.17
C GLN A 314 39.54 -3.74 -19.89
N LEU A 315 38.65 -4.09 -20.83
CA LEU A 315 37.81 -5.30 -20.72
C LEU A 315 38.66 -6.57 -20.73
N GLU A 316 39.64 -6.69 -21.62
CA GLU A 316 40.58 -7.82 -21.65
C GLU A 316 41.38 -7.94 -20.34
N LYS A 317 41.75 -6.81 -19.73
CA LYS A 317 42.41 -6.79 -18.42
C LYS A 317 41.51 -7.35 -17.33
N TRP A 318 40.23 -6.96 -17.29
CA TRP A 318 39.28 -7.51 -16.32
C TRP A 318 38.99 -8.99 -16.57
N ILE A 319 38.86 -9.41 -17.84
CA ILE A 319 38.69 -10.83 -18.20
C ILE A 319 39.88 -11.67 -17.75
N LYS A 320 41.11 -11.16 -17.85
CA LYS A 320 42.30 -11.86 -17.32
C LYS A 320 42.27 -12.03 -15.80
N GLN A 321 41.55 -11.17 -15.09
CA GLN A 321 41.38 -11.25 -13.63
C GLN A 321 40.21 -12.17 -13.24
N ASP A 322 39.19 -12.27 -14.09
CA ASP A 322 37.99 -13.08 -13.90
C ASP A 322 37.52 -13.71 -15.23
N ASP A 323 38.07 -14.89 -15.55
CA ASP A 323 37.88 -15.57 -16.84
C ASP A 323 36.60 -16.43 -16.93
N GLN A 324 35.80 -16.42 -15.86
CA GLN A 324 34.49 -17.07 -15.77
C GLN A 324 33.33 -16.06 -15.81
N ASN A 325 33.62 -14.76 -15.87
CA ASN A 325 32.60 -13.72 -15.91
C ASN A 325 31.97 -13.59 -17.30
N ALA A 326 30.81 -14.20 -17.50
CA ALA A 326 30.08 -14.14 -18.76
C ALA A 326 29.78 -12.70 -19.21
N GLU A 327 29.51 -11.79 -18.27
CA GLU A 327 29.10 -10.41 -18.55
C GLU A 327 30.25 -9.57 -19.11
N LEU A 328 31.48 -9.80 -18.66
CA LEU A 328 32.67 -9.17 -19.23
C LEU A 328 32.91 -9.61 -20.69
N PHE A 329 32.78 -10.92 -20.97
CA PHE A 329 32.89 -11.42 -22.34
C PHE A 329 31.78 -10.91 -23.25
N SER A 330 30.53 -10.86 -22.74
CA SER A 330 29.40 -10.28 -23.45
C SER A 330 29.69 -8.83 -23.81
N THR A 331 30.11 -8.02 -22.82
CA THR A 331 30.44 -6.60 -23.01
C THR A 331 31.56 -6.39 -24.04
N LEU A 332 32.63 -7.19 -23.98
CA LEU A 332 33.71 -7.16 -24.97
C LEU A 332 33.20 -7.48 -26.37
N GLY A 333 32.34 -8.49 -26.49
CA GLY A 333 31.75 -8.92 -27.75
C GLY A 333 30.95 -7.83 -28.44
N HIS A 334 30.04 -7.17 -27.71
CA HIS A 334 29.23 -6.07 -28.24
C HIS A 334 30.07 -4.85 -28.61
N VAL A 335 31.04 -4.46 -27.78
CA VAL A 335 31.95 -3.35 -28.11
C VAL A 335 32.75 -3.66 -29.39
N ALA A 336 33.29 -4.87 -29.52
CA ALA A 336 34.03 -5.31 -30.71
C ALA A 336 33.15 -5.28 -31.96
N LEU A 337 31.90 -5.78 -31.85
CA LEU A 337 30.92 -5.79 -32.94
C LEU A 337 30.63 -4.38 -33.45
N HIS A 338 30.44 -3.41 -32.55
CA HIS A 338 30.20 -2.02 -32.92
C HIS A 338 31.41 -1.31 -33.52
N SER A 339 32.61 -1.78 -33.23
CA SER A 339 33.83 -1.31 -33.89
C SER A 339 34.17 -2.00 -35.21
N GLY A 340 33.42 -3.03 -35.59
CA GLY A 340 33.65 -3.81 -36.82
C GLY A 340 34.69 -4.94 -36.68
N ASP A 341 35.20 -5.21 -35.48
CA ASP A 341 36.08 -6.38 -35.24
C ASP A 341 35.22 -7.63 -35.01
N THR A 342 34.76 -8.20 -36.12
CA THR A 342 33.88 -9.37 -36.14
C THR A 342 34.54 -10.61 -35.56
N ALA A 343 35.85 -10.78 -35.74
CA ALA A 343 36.59 -11.93 -35.23
C ALA A 343 36.69 -11.91 -33.69
N LEU A 344 37.02 -10.75 -33.11
CA LEU A 344 37.02 -10.59 -31.65
C LEU A 344 35.61 -10.71 -31.08
N ALA A 345 34.63 -10.09 -31.74
CA ALA A 345 33.23 -10.15 -31.33
C ALA A 345 32.72 -11.60 -31.25
N GLU A 346 32.94 -12.39 -32.31
CA GLU A 346 32.53 -13.79 -32.37
C GLU A 346 33.14 -14.61 -31.22
N LYS A 347 34.45 -14.48 -31.02
CA LYS A 347 35.18 -15.23 -30.00
C LYS A 347 34.69 -14.87 -28.59
N ALA A 348 34.50 -13.58 -28.32
CA ALA A 348 34.05 -13.11 -27.01
C ALA A 348 32.60 -13.51 -26.73
N LEU A 349 31.67 -13.29 -27.67
CA LEU A 349 30.26 -13.66 -27.51
C LEU A 349 30.07 -15.18 -27.40
N MET A 350 30.79 -15.99 -28.18
CA MET A 350 30.75 -17.45 -28.04
C MET A 350 31.21 -17.90 -26.65
N ARG A 351 32.23 -17.24 -26.08
CA ARG A 351 32.68 -17.53 -24.72
C ARG A 351 31.63 -17.09 -23.68
N ALA A 352 31.01 -15.93 -23.87
CA ALA A 352 29.92 -15.44 -23.01
C ALA A 352 28.76 -16.42 -22.96
N VAL A 353 28.23 -16.83 -24.12
CA VAL A 353 27.12 -17.79 -24.23
C VAL A 353 27.46 -19.16 -23.61
N ARG A 354 28.70 -19.64 -23.77
CA ARG A 354 29.16 -20.89 -23.13
C ARG A 354 29.19 -20.81 -21.61
N LEU A 355 29.45 -19.62 -21.04
CA LEU A 355 29.48 -19.41 -19.59
C LEU A 355 28.08 -19.19 -19.02
N SER A 356 27.27 -18.39 -19.70
CA SER A 356 25.87 -18.14 -19.37
C SER A 356 25.10 -17.79 -20.64
N GLU A 357 24.09 -18.58 -20.97
CA GLU A 357 23.21 -18.28 -22.09
C GLU A 357 22.44 -16.98 -21.84
N ASN A 358 22.46 -16.10 -22.85
CA ASN A 358 21.81 -14.80 -22.83
C ASN A 358 21.23 -14.52 -24.21
N SER A 359 19.97 -14.10 -24.24
CA SER A 359 19.24 -13.84 -25.49
C SER A 359 19.93 -12.73 -26.28
N GLU A 360 20.40 -11.66 -25.62
CA GLU A 360 21.11 -10.56 -26.27
C GLU A 360 22.37 -11.03 -27.03
N ASP A 361 23.16 -11.92 -26.42
CA ASP A 361 24.42 -12.40 -27.00
C ASP A 361 24.17 -13.41 -28.14
N LEU A 362 23.15 -14.27 -28.00
CA LEU A 362 22.71 -15.19 -29.05
C LEU A 362 22.20 -14.44 -30.28
N MET A 363 21.44 -13.37 -30.08
CA MET A 363 20.94 -12.52 -31.16
C MET A 363 22.09 -11.82 -31.87
N ALA A 364 23.06 -11.26 -31.13
CA ALA A 364 24.25 -10.65 -31.72
C ALA A 364 25.07 -11.66 -32.55
N LEU A 365 25.28 -12.89 -32.05
CA LEU A 365 25.92 -13.96 -32.81
C LEU A 365 25.12 -14.38 -34.05
N SER A 366 23.78 -14.40 -33.97
CA SER A 366 22.96 -14.73 -35.15
C SER A 366 23.12 -13.71 -36.26
N HIS A 367 23.10 -12.41 -35.93
CA HIS A 367 23.33 -11.34 -36.91
C HIS A 367 24.74 -11.38 -37.47
N LEU A 368 25.73 -11.73 -36.64
CA LEU A 368 27.10 -11.92 -37.09
C LEU A 368 27.21 -13.07 -38.10
N ARG A 369 26.60 -14.23 -37.81
CA ARG A 369 26.57 -15.39 -38.73
C ARG A 369 25.82 -15.09 -40.02
N GLU A 370 24.73 -14.34 -39.94
CA GLU A 370 23.99 -13.87 -41.10
C GLU A 370 24.86 -12.98 -42.00
N SER A 371 25.62 -12.05 -41.41
CA SER A 371 26.57 -11.20 -42.16
C SER A 371 27.72 -11.99 -42.81
N GLN A 372 28.02 -13.18 -42.30
CA GLN A 372 28.99 -14.13 -42.84
C GLN A 372 28.38 -15.10 -43.87
N HIS A 373 27.10 -14.95 -44.21
CA HIS A 373 26.32 -15.84 -45.08
C HIS A 373 26.11 -17.27 -44.54
N ASP A 374 26.26 -17.51 -43.24
CA ASP A 374 25.88 -18.77 -42.58
C ASP A 374 24.46 -18.70 -42.03
N SER A 375 23.47 -18.78 -42.93
CA SER A 375 22.05 -18.66 -42.59
C SER A 375 21.54 -19.80 -41.70
N VAL A 376 22.18 -20.98 -41.75
CA VAL A 376 21.76 -22.15 -40.97
C VAL A 376 22.10 -21.95 -39.49
N GLN A 377 23.36 -21.58 -39.20
CA GLN A 377 23.74 -21.28 -37.82
C GLN A 377 23.03 -20.02 -37.30
N ALA A 378 22.90 -18.98 -38.14
CA ALA A 378 22.18 -17.77 -37.77
C ALA A 378 20.75 -18.08 -37.30
N LEU A 379 19.98 -18.87 -38.06
CA LEU A 379 18.63 -19.25 -37.70
C LEU A 379 18.57 -20.10 -36.41
N SER A 380 19.54 -20.99 -36.21
CA SER A 380 19.62 -21.79 -34.97
C SER A 380 19.81 -20.91 -33.74
N LEU A 381 20.78 -19.99 -33.79
CA LEU A 381 21.08 -19.08 -32.70
C LEU A 381 19.93 -18.11 -32.43
N TYR A 382 19.28 -17.62 -33.49
CA TYR A 382 18.09 -16.77 -33.39
C TYR A 382 16.93 -17.47 -32.68
N LYS A 383 16.64 -18.74 -33.03
CA LYS A 383 15.58 -19.53 -32.37
C LYS A 383 15.88 -19.72 -30.88
N GLN A 384 17.11 -20.12 -30.54
CA GLN A 384 17.54 -20.26 -29.15
C GLN A 384 17.40 -18.93 -28.38
N GLY A 385 17.79 -17.81 -29.00
CA GLY A 385 17.67 -16.48 -28.42
C GLY A 385 16.23 -16.09 -28.10
N ILE A 386 15.28 -16.42 -28.98
CA ILE A 386 13.84 -16.17 -28.76
C ILE A 386 13.27 -17.07 -27.67
N GLU A 387 13.57 -18.38 -27.71
CA GLU A 387 13.09 -19.33 -26.72
C GLU A 387 13.52 -18.91 -25.30
N LEU A 388 14.77 -18.48 -25.16
CA LEU A 388 15.29 -17.98 -23.90
C LEU A 388 14.60 -16.68 -23.44
N ALA A 389 14.31 -15.75 -24.35
CA ALA A 389 13.60 -14.51 -24.03
C ALA A 389 12.14 -14.73 -23.59
N GLN A 390 11.47 -15.75 -24.12
CA GLN A 390 10.10 -16.11 -23.77
C GLN A 390 9.99 -16.88 -22.44
N SER A 391 11.10 -17.49 -22.00
CA SER A 391 11.16 -18.27 -20.75
C SER A 391 11.37 -17.43 -19.48
N ARG A 392 11.65 -16.13 -19.63
CA ARG A 392 11.83 -15.15 -18.54
C ARG A 392 10.57 -14.33 -18.35
#